data_AF-A0A3Q3CN88-F1
#
_entry.id   AF-A0A3Q3CN88-F1
#
_cell.length_a   1.000
_cell.length_b   1.000
_cell.length_c   1.000
_cell.angle_alpha   90.00
_cell.angle_beta   90.00
_cell.angle_gamma   90.00
#
_symmetry.space_group_name_H-M   'P 1'
#
loop_
_entity.id
_entity.type
_entity.pdbx_description
1 polymer ?
#
loop_
_entity_poly.entity_id
_entity_poly.type
_entity_poly.pdbx_seq_one_letter_code
_entity_poly.pdbx_strand_id
1 'polypeptide(L)'
;MSPRLKHGSRTVSCAVLRLWTHDHLLGSCTEGTPKQCADAEFAPGANLAGEGFDITKMERKGAFVLDMNQWKRKDKTCMLCTNPFLENKNQKLPLTVVDWRAKQSCSAKVSTKLHKSSESLVSSSVSSVENNWKANLDLQAGNKGASLMLAGTNSHLSSYSMEKTKNDKYSFASHSMSCEYYSYRVSSAPKLHREFRKLNSLKTDSSSVVMISFCRSCSSNSVLHRFTEIKGGHTTEPDLLFSADKNPEAYKGWLSTLPQNPDIVSYSLDSLHELLPSTSKVRKNLRSAISHYILEKGLWRNCTDRCKAGIRTDSRDACVCQCHNDPAVNQDCCPVRKGMARVIITIQRASGLWGDHTTGTDGYVKVIFNKLEVRRSPVIYNNNNPHWGMVVDLGSEDISSAKLRFEVWDEDNKWDDDLLGACEPLLTAGVKEDLCNLNHGQLFYKLDVQCAPSLSGKSCTDYKPSPMNSSLKKFYVSRHARPIPEAILSEMGVFVDQSMKKHSTYHRKTEAGFLV
;
A
#
# COMPACT_ATOMS: atom_id res chain seq x y z
N MET A 1 41.13 -50.10 -32.80
CA MET A 1 41.85 -51.10 -31.96
C MET A 1 42.20 -50.40 -30.65
N SER A 2 41.47 -50.77 -29.59
CA SER A 2 41.65 -50.58 -28.14
C SER A 2 42.26 -49.30 -27.51
N PRO A 3 41.86 -48.99 -26.25
CA PRO A 3 41.65 -47.63 -25.77
C PRO A 3 42.72 -47.14 -24.78
N ARG A 4 42.78 -45.81 -24.55
CA ARG A 4 43.48 -45.22 -23.40
C ARG A 4 42.51 -44.97 -22.26
N LEU A 5 42.75 -45.67 -21.16
CA LEU A 5 42.20 -45.38 -19.83
C LEU A 5 42.62 -43.99 -19.35
N LYS A 6 41.68 -43.23 -18.79
CA LYS A 6 41.95 -42.22 -17.76
C LYS A 6 41.07 -42.48 -16.56
N HIS A 7 41.72 -42.75 -15.43
CA HIS A 7 41.11 -42.94 -14.12
C HIS A 7 40.43 -41.66 -13.65
N GLY A 8 39.13 -41.74 -13.36
CA GLY A 8 38.40 -40.77 -12.57
C GLY A 8 38.32 -41.25 -11.12
N SER A 9 39.09 -40.63 -10.23
CA SER A 9 39.02 -40.85 -8.79
C SER A 9 37.66 -40.38 -8.26
N ARG A 10 36.85 -41.32 -7.75
CA ARG A 10 35.64 -41.02 -6.98
C ARG A 10 36.03 -40.89 -5.51
N THR A 11 36.23 -39.65 -5.05
CA THR A 11 36.26 -39.34 -3.62
C THR A 11 34.84 -39.36 -3.08
N VAL A 12 34.48 -40.43 -2.37
CA VAL A 12 33.28 -40.49 -1.54
C VAL A 12 33.53 -39.63 -0.31
N SER A 13 33.02 -38.40 -0.32
CA SER A 13 32.98 -37.56 0.88
C SER A 13 31.85 -38.07 1.77
N CYS A 14 32.18 -38.83 2.81
CA CYS A 14 31.28 -39.07 3.93
C CYS A 14 31.03 -37.74 4.64
N ALA A 15 29.94 -37.07 4.28
CA ALA A 15 29.40 -35.99 5.09
C ALA A 15 28.90 -36.58 6.40
N VAL A 16 29.73 -36.52 7.43
CA VAL A 16 29.31 -36.74 8.81
C VAL A 16 28.27 -35.68 9.12
N LEU A 17 26.99 -36.06 9.15
CA LEU A 17 25.94 -35.27 9.79
C LEU A 17 26.33 -35.14 11.27
N ARG A 18 27.04 -34.05 11.61
CA ARG A 18 27.02 -33.54 12.98
C ARG A 18 25.61 -33.03 13.21
N LEU A 19 24.77 -33.89 13.78
CA LEU A 19 23.57 -33.48 14.50
C LEU A 19 24.04 -32.54 15.61
N TRP A 20 24.03 -31.24 15.33
CA TRP A 20 24.00 -30.24 16.38
C TRP A 20 22.64 -30.40 17.05
N THR A 21 22.57 -31.22 18.09
CA THR A 21 21.47 -31.18 19.06
C THR A 21 21.56 -29.83 19.75
N HIS A 22 20.96 -28.81 19.11
CA HIS A 22 20.45 -27.70 19.90
C HIS A 22 19.40 -28.34 20.79
N ASP A 23 19.64 -28.31 22.11
CA ASP A 23 18.65 -28.61 23.12
C ASP A 23 17.47 -27.64 22.91
N HIS A 24 16.60 -28.00 21.97
CA HIS A 24 15.26 -27.49 21.96
C HIS A 24 14.65 -28.00 23.26
N LEU A 25 14.31 -27.06 24.15
CA LEU A 25 13.34 -27.25 25.21
C LEU A 25 12.03 -27.77 24.57
N LEU A 26 11.98 -29.05 24.21
CA LEU A 26 10.74 -29.76 23.98
C LEU A 26 10.07 -29.81 25.34
N GLY A 27 9.16 -28.87 25.60
CA GLY A 27 8.14 -29.07 26.62
C GLY A 27 7.49 -30.42 26.34
N SER A 28 7.75 -31.40 27.22
CA SER A 28 7.29 -32.76 27.05
C SER A 28 5.78 -32.80 27.29
N CYS A 29 5.03 -32.80 26.19
CA CYS A 29 3.60 -33.08 26.27
C CYS A 29 3.41 -34.56 26.60
N THR A 30 2.70 -34.85 27.68
CA THR A 30 2.46 -36.21 28.18
C THR A 30 0.98 -36.43 28.42
N GLU A 31 0.59 -37.69 28.54
CA GLU A 31 -0.77 -38.04 28.94
C GLU A 31 -0.93 -37.89 30.46
N GLY A 32 -1.87 -37.04 30.87
CA GLY A 32 -2.15 -36.76 32.27
C GLY A 32 -3.20 -37.70 32.85
N THR A 33 -3.08 -38.01 34.15
CA THR A 33 -4.12 -38.72 34.90
C THR A 33 -5.40 -37.88 35.02
N PRO A 34 -6.58 -38.50 35.25
CA PRO A 34 -7.84 -37.75 35.38
C PRO A 34 -7.82 -36.63 36.43
N LYS A 35 -7.08 -36.81 37.54
CA LYS A 35 -6.91 -35.80 38.58
C LYS A 35 -6.06 -34.63 38.08
N GLN A 36 -4.87 -34.91 37.55
CA GLN A 36 -3.98 -33.87 37.00
C GLN A 36 -4.67 -33.05 35.91
N CYS A 37 -5.48 -33.69 35.07
CA CYS A 37 -6.23 -33.02 34.01
C CYS A 37 -7.39 -32.15 34.51
N ALA A 38 -8.01 -32.51 35.62
CA ALA A 38 -9.04 -31.68 36.26
C ALA A 38 -8.41 -30.41 36.84
N ASP A 39 -7.27 -30.55 37.52
CA ASP A 39 -6.58 -29.47 38.24
C ASP A 39 -5.82 -28.52 37.29
N ALA A 40 -5.35 -29.00 36.14
CA ALA A 40 -4.58 -28.20 35.18
C ALA A 40 -5.42 -27.12 34.47
N GLU A 41 -4.86 -25.93 34.32
CA GLU A 41 -5.41 -24.84 33.49
C GLU A 41 -5.13 -25.06 32.00
N PHE A 42 -5.85 -24.38 31.13
CA PHE A 42 -5.56 -24.41 29.69
C PHE A 42 -4.26 -23.65 29.37
N ALA A 43 -3.54 -24.12 28.35
CA ALA A 43 -2.43 -23.35 27.82
C ALA A 43 -2.92 -22.02 27.23
N PRO A 44 -2.26 -20.88 27.52
CA PRO A 44 -2.63 -19.57 26.99
C PRO A 44 -2.74 -19.57 25.46
N GLY A 45 -3.82 -19.00 24.94
CA GLY A 45 -4.05 -18.90 23.50
C GLY A 45 -4.36 -20.21 22.77
N ALA A 46 -4.46 -21.35 23.48
CA ALA A 46 -4.80 -22.64 22.86
C ALA A 46 -6.23 -22.67 22.27
N ASN A 47 -7.07 -21.71 22.63
CA ASN A 47 -8.43 -21.52 22.11
C ASN A 47 -8.52 -20.47 20.99
N LEU A 48 -7.40 -19.88 20.54
CA LEU A 48 -7.43 -18.86 19.48
C LEU A 48 -7.70 -19.46 18.08
N ALA A 49 -7.40 -20.74 17.89
CA ALA A 49 -7.75 -21.45 16.65
C ALA A 49 -9.23 -21.83 16.61
N GLY A 50 -9.73 -22.10 15.41
CA GLY A 50 -11.10 -22.57 15.21
C GLY A 50 -12.18 -21.50 15.30
N GLU A 51 -11.81 -20.24 15.56
CA GLU A 51 -12.67 -19.08 15.35
C GLU A 51 -12.83 -18.79 13.85
N GLY A 52 -14.04 -18.44 13.40
CA GLY A 52 -14.30 -18.03 12.04
C GLY A 52 -13.53 -16.76 11.69
N PHE A 53 -12.99 -16.70 10.47
CA PHE A 53 -12.16 -15.59 10.00
C PHE A 53 -12.68 -15.04 8.68
N ASP A 54 -12.72 -13.71 8.55
CA ASP A 54 -13.05 -13.02 7.32
C ASP A 54 -11.79 -12.52 6.63
N ILE A 55 -11.37 -13.23 5.57
CA ILE A 55 -10.17 -12.90 4.80
C ILE A 55 -10.22 -11.53 4.14
N THR A 56 -11.42 -11.01 3.82
CA THR A 56 -11.58 -9.72 3.15
C THR A 56 -11.38 -8.56 4.14
N LYS A 57 -11.72 -8.78 5.41
CA LYS A 57 -11.55 -7.81 6.51
C LYS A 57 -10.26 -7.99 7.30
N MET A 58 -9.65 -9.18 7.21
CA MET A 58 -8.53 -9.61 8.06
C MET A 58 -8.90 -9.65 9.54
N GLU A 59 -10.13 -10.08 9.84
CA GLU A 59 -10.73 -10.03 11.18
C GLU A 59 -11.36 -11.37 11.57
N ARG A 60 -11.25 -11.71 12.86
CA ARG A 60 -11.99 -12.83 13.45
C ARG A 60 -13.46 -12.43 13.68
N LYS A 61 -14.38 -13.39 13.54
CA LYS A 61 -15.83 -13.15 13.54
C LYS A 61 -16.49 -13.33 14.91
N GLY A 62 -15.77 -13.74 15.94
CA GLY A 62 -16.31 -14.03 17.28
C GLY A 62 -17.08 -15.36 17.37
N ALA A 63 -17.21 -16.10 16.27
CA ALA A 63 -17.98 -17.34 16.20
C ALA A 63 -17.05 -18.55 16.01
N PHE A 64 -17.14 -19.52 16.92
CA PHE A 64 -16.31 -20.72 16.89
C PHE A 64 -16.90 -21.83 16.04
N VAL A 65 -16.10 -22.29 15.08
CA VAL A 65 -16.41 -23.40 14.17
C VAL A 65 -15.92 -24.72 14.76
N LEU A 66 -14.79 -24.69 15.46
CA LEU A 66 -14.22 -25.83 16.17
C LEU A 66 -14.54 -25.74 17.67
N ASP A 67 -14.71 -26.90 18.29
CA ASP A 67 -14.79 -27.03 19.73
C ASP A 67 -13.39 -27.04 20.33
N MET A 68 -13.00 -25.90 20.88
CA MET A 68 -11.74 -25.69 21.60
C MET A 68 -11.88 -25.87 23.11
N ASN A 69 -13.07 -26.24 23.60
CA ASN A 69 -13.32 -26.45 25.03
C ASN A 69 -13.22 -27.93 25.41
N GLN A 70 -13.38 -28.84 24.45
CA GLN A 70 -13.24 -30.27 24.71
C GLN A 70 -11.77 -30.66 24.87
N TRP A 71 -11.37 -31.04 26.09
CA TRP A 71 -10.01 -31.48 26.44
C TRP A 71 -9.95 -32.94 26.94
N LYS A 72 -11.08 -33.47 27.39
CA LYS A 72 -11.18 -34.76 28.09
C LYS A 72 -11.40 -35.92 27.12
N ARG A 73 -10.59 -36.97 27.23
CA ARG A 73 -10.73 -38.25 26.50
C ARG A 73 -11.77 -39.16 27.17
N LYS A 74 -12.09 -40.29 26.54
CA LYS A 74 -13.14 -41.21 27.03
C LYS A 74 -12.81 -41.84 28.39
N ASP A 75 -11.54 -42.12 28.61
CA ASP A 75 -10.90 -42.59 29.86
C ASP A 75 -10.69 -41.48 30.90
N LYS A 76 -11.17 -40.26 30.62
CA LYS A 76 -11.01 -39.05 31.45
C LYS A 76 -9.57 -38.51 31.51
N THR A 77 -8.63 -39.03 30.71
CA THR A 77 -7.28 -38.46 30.57
C THR A 77 -7.28 -37.26 29.63
N CYS A 78 -6.15 -36.57 29.54
CA CYS A 78 -5.94 -35.40 28.67
C CYS A 78 -4.46 -35.27 28.29
N MET A 79 -4.16 -34.39 27.34
CA MET A 79 -2.79 -34.01 27.04
C MET A 79 -2.38 -32.84 27.94
N LEU A 80 -1.30 -33.02 28.70
CA LEU A 80 -0.67 -31.99 29.53
C LEU A 80 0.69 -31.63 28.96
N CYS A 81 0.96 -30.34 28.80
CA CYS A 81 2.24 -29.84 28.34
C CYS A 81 2.84 -28.90 29.39
N THR A 82 4.12 -29.05 29.66
CA THR A 82 4.86 -28.18 30.57
C THR A 82 5.15 -26.85 29.87
N ASN A 83 4.73 -25.73 30.48
CA ASN A 83 4.96 -24.38 29.93
C ASN A 83 6.15 -23.69 30.63
N PRO A 84 7.33 -23.60 29.99
CA PRO A 84 8.51 -22.98 30.59
C PRO A 84 8.37 -21.48 30.81
N PHE A 85 7.43 -20.81 30.14
CA PHE A 85 7.20 -19.36 30.30
C PHE A 85 6.27 -19.01 31.46
N LEU A 86 5.68 -20.03 32.11
CA LEU A 86 4.78 -19.88 33.25
C LEU A 86 5.19 -20.86 34.37
N GLU A 87 6.43 -20.73 34.85
CA GLU A 87 6.96 -21.49 36.00
C GLU A 87 6.92 -23.02 35.81
N ASN A 88 7.04 -23.50 34.57
CA ASN A 88 6.92 -24.93 34.23
C ASN A 88 5.59 -25.55 34.66
N LYS A 89 4.51 -24.77 34.71
CA LYS A 89 3.17 -25.28 35.01
C LYS A 89 2.73 -26.27 33.93
N ASN A 90 2.12 -27.38 34.35
CA ASN A 90 1.48 -28.32 33.44
C ASN A 90 0.11 -27.76 33.03
N GLN A 91 -0.04 -27.53 31.73
CA GLN A 91 -1.25 -26.96 31.15
C GLN A 91 -1.90 -27.95 30.21
N LYS A 92 -3.23 -28.05 30.27
CA LYS A 92 -4.01 -28.93 29.40
C LYS A 92 -4.29 -28.29 28.06
N LEU A 93 -4.41 -29.13 27.04
CA LEU A 93 -4.73 -28.72 25.69
C LEU A 93 -6.12 -29.21 25.25
N PRO A 94 -6.83 -28.46 24.40
CA PRO A 94 -7.99 -28.98 23.69
C PRO A 94 -7.62 -30.20 22.85
N LEU A 95 -8.53 -31.16 22.70
CA LEU A 95 -8.33 -32.37 21.89
C LEU A 95 -8.03 -32.07 20.41
N THR A 96 -8.48 -30.91 19.93
CA THR A 96 -8.28 -30.44 18.57
C THR A 96 -6.87 -29.87 18.35
N VAL A 97 -6.16 -29.52 19.41
CA VAL A 97 -4.80 -28.95 19.35
C VAL A 97 -3.76 -30.07 19.32
N VAL A 98 -2.85 -30.00 18.35
CA VAL A 98 -1.73 -30.95 18.19
C VAL A 98 -0.42 -30.19 17.97
N ASP A 99 0.70 -30.85 18.26
CA ASP A 99 2.06 -30.30 18.12
C ASP A 99 2.25 -28.94 18.79
N TRP A 100 1.66 -28.77 19.98
CA TRP A 100 1.88 -27.58 20.76
C TRP A 100 3.35 -27.47 21.20
N ARG A 101 3.91 -26.28 21.04
CA ARG A 101 5.31 -25.98 21.36
C ARG A 101 5.37 -24.64 22.08
N ALA A 102 6.04 -24.63 23.23
CA ALA A 102 6.55 -23.41 23.83
C ALA A 102 7.87 -23.06 23.15
N LYS A 103 7.88 -22.00 22.34
CA LYS A 103 9.05 -21.55 21.59
C LYS A 103 9.08 -20.04 21.62
N GLN A 104 10.13 -19.48 22.21
CA GLN A 104 10.35 -18.03 22.18
C GLN A 104 11.15 -17.67 20.93
N SER A 105 10.54 -16.85 20.06
CA SER A 105 11.21 -16.24 18.92
C SER A 105 10.78 -14.79 18.81
N CYS A 106 11.52 -13.91 19.50
CA CYS A 106 11.29 -12.47 19.44
C CYS A 106 12.25 -11.82 18.43
N SER A 107 11.73 -10.98 17.53
CA SER A 107 12.58 -10.09 16.75
C SER A 107 12.95 -8.87 17.61
N ALA A 108 14.23 -8.74 17.97
CA ALA A 108 14.74 -7.53 18.61
C ALA A 108 14.88 -6.34 17.65
N LYS A 109 14.61 -6.55 16.34
CA LYS A 109 14.71 -5.53 15.29
C LYS A 109 13.33 -5.21 14.74
N VAL A 110 13.08 -3.92 14.53
CA VAL A 110 11.89 -3.43 13.83
C VAL A 110 12.06 -3.70 12.33
N SER A 111 11.20 -4.53 11.76
CA SER A 111 11.14 -4.73 10.31
C SER A 111 10.46 -3.52 9.69
N THR A 112 11.11 -2.92 8.69
CA THR A 112 10.58 -1.76 7.96
C THR A 112 10.42 -2.11 6.49
N LYS A 113 9.26 -1.79 5.91
CA LYS A 113 8.99 -1.93 4.47
C LYS A 113 8.39 -0.65 3.93
N LEU A 114 8.77 -0.28 2.72
CA LEU A 114 8.21 0.87 2.00
C LEU A 114 7.25 0.36 0.91
N HIS A 115 6.07 0.97 0.85
CA HIS A 115 5.00 0.66 -0.09
C HIS A 115 4.68 1.90 -0.91
N LYS A 116 4.84 1.80 -2.23
CA LYS A 116 4.54 2.90 -3.16
C LYS A 116 3.04 3.06 -3.48
N SER A 117 2.21 2.16 -2.97
CA SER A 117 0.77 2.14 -3.21
C SER A 117 0.01 1.55 -2.02
N SER A 118 -1.27 1.94 -1.85
CA SER A 118 -2.16 1.32 -0.87
C SER A 118 -2.37 -0.16 -1.17
N GLU A 119 -2.36 -0.55 -2.45
CA GLU A 119 -2.53 -1.93 -2.88
C GLU A 119 -1.36 -2.80 -2.44
N SER A 120 -0.13 -2.30 -2.55
CA SER A 120 1.07 -2.98 -2.07
C SER A 120 1.06 -3.14 -0.56
N LEU A 121 0.65 -2.10 0.19
CA LEU A 121 0.54 -2.15 1.65
C LEU A 121 -0.47 -3.21 2.09
N VAL A 122 -1.69 -3.17 1.54
CA VAL A 122 -2.74 -4.15 1.86
C VAL A 122 -2.30 -5.56 1.49
N SER A 123 -1.71 -5.76 0.30
CA SER A 123 -1.19 -7.08 -0.10
C SER A 123 -0.11 -7.60 0.84
N SER A 124 0.75 -6.71 1.36
CA SER A 124 1.78 -7.07 2.34
C SER A 124 1.18 -7.46 3.69
N SER A 125 0.06 -6.86 4.12
CA SER A 125 -0.58 -7.22 5.40
C SER A 125 -1.12 -8.65 5.45
N VAL A 126 -1.41 -9.22 4.28
CA VAL A 126 -1.89 -10.60 4.11
C VAL A 126 -0.78 -11.63 4.35
N SER A 127 0.49 -11.22 4.46
CA SER A 127 1.60 -12.16 4.73
C SER A 127 1.54 -12.86 6.09
N SER A 128 0.60 -12.47 6.96
CA SER A 128 0.28 -13.20 8.20
C SER A 128 -0.46 -14.52 7.95
N VAL A 129 -1.07 -14.71 6.76
CA VAL A 129 -1.67 -15.97 6.31
C VAL A 129 -0.61 -16.79 5.57
N GLU A 130 -0.18 -17.90 6.16
CA GLU A 130 0.98 -18.68 5.71
C GLU A 130 0.66 -19.71 4.63
N ASN A 131 -0.62 -20.13 4.51
CA ASN A 131 -1.06 -21.15 3.57
C ASN A 131 -1.77 -20.57 2.33
N ASN A 132 -2.01 -21.42 1.33
CA ASN A 132 -2.83 -21.06 0.18
C ASN A 132 -4.32 -21.12 0.54
N TRP A 133 -4.81 -20.11 1.26
CA TRP A 133 -6.22 -19.99 1.66
C TRP A 133 -7.21 -20.00 0.48
N LYS A 134 -6.75 -19.71 -0.74
CA LYS A 134 -7.55 -19.75 -1.98
C LYS A 134 -7.78 -21.17 -2.49
N ALA A 135 -7.10 -22.17 -1.93
CA ALA A 135 -7.25 -23.56 -2.35
C ALA A 135 -8.72 -23.97 -2.29
N ASN A 136 -9.15 -24.73 -3.31
CA ASN A 136 -10.52 -25.22 -3.45
C ASN A 136 -11.60 -24.12 -3.48
N LEU A 137 -11.24 -22.85 -3.74
CA LEU A 137 -12.20 -21.79 -4.02
C LEU A 137 -12.08 -21.36 -5.49
N ASP A 138 -13.21 -21.26 -6.18
CA ASP A 138 -13.28 -20.80 -7.56
C ASP A 138 -13.11 -19.27 -7.65
N LEU A 139 -11.89 -18.78 -7.45
CA LEU A 139 -11.57 -17.34 -7.32
C LEU A 139 -10.79 -16.76 -8.53
N GLN A 140 -10.87 -17.40 -9.69
CA GLN A 140 -10.09 -16.98 -10.86
C GLN A 140 -10.81 -15.89 -11.66
N ALA A 141 -10.08 -14.82 -11.95
CA ALA A 141 -10.42 -13.90 -13.03
C ALA A 141 -9.84 -14.46 -14.33
N GLY A 142 -10.63 -14.49 -15.40
CA GLY A 142 -10.09 -14.78 -16.74
C GLY A 142 -8.93 -13.84 -17.10
N ASN A 143 -8.12 -14.24 -18.10
CA ASN A 143 -6.89 -13.57 -18.59
C ASN A 143 -7.14 -12.13 -19.14
N LYS A 144 -7.60 -11.20 -18.31
CA LYS A 144 -7.97 -9.83 -18.71
C LYS A 144 -7.09 -8.79 -18.00
N GLY A 145 -5.77 -8.83 -18.20
CA GLY A 145 -4.81 -7.71 -18.01
C GLY A 145 -4.76 -6.95 -16.68
N ALA A 146 -5.62 -7.26 -15.71
CA ALA A 146 -5.81 -6.54 -14.47
C ALA A 146 -5.63 -7.48 -13.27
N SER A 147 -5.16 -6.93 -12.17
CA SER A 147 -4.83 -7.70 -10.97
C SER A 147 -6.01 -7.71 -10.00
N LEU A 148 -6.34 -8.89 -9.49
CA LEU A 148 -7.43 -9.08 -8.53
C LEU A 148 -6.88 -9.08 -7.10
N MET A 149 -7.40 -8.20 -6.26
CA MET A 149 -7.15 -8.20 -4.82
C MET A 149 -8.36 -8.75 -4.09
N LEU A 150 -8.15 -9.70 -3.18
CA LEU A 150 -9.24 -10.41 -2.48
C LEU A 150 -9.12 -10.36 -0.96
N ALA A 151 -7.91 -10.54 -0.44
CA ALA A 151 -7.64 -10.51 0.99
C ALA A 151 -7.37 -9.07 1.46
N GLY A 152 -7.89 -8.73 2.63
CA GLY A 152 -7.70 -7.42 3.29
C GLY A 152 -8.31 -6.23 2.59
N THR A 153 -9.05 -6.41 1.48
CA THR A 153 -9.65 -5.33 0.68
C THR A 153 -10.62 -4.45 1.46
N ASN A 154 -11.27 -5.01 2.49
CA ASN A 154 -12.27 -4.35 3.34
C ASN A 154 -11.76 -4.19 4.78
N SER A 155 -10.47 -4.37 5.03
CA SER A 155 -9.86 -4.15 6.34
C SER A 155 -9.85 -2.67 6.74
N HIS A 156 -9.68 -2.41 8.04
CA HIS A 156 -9.44 -1.05 8.53
C HIS A 156 -8.19 -0.41 7.90
N LEU A 157 -7.12 -1.18 7.70
CA LEU A 157 -5.89 -0.73 7.03
C LEU A 157 -6.16 -0.32 5.57
N SER A 158 -6.95 -1.11 4.85
CA SER A 158 -7.37 -0.79 3.49
C SER A 158 -8.18 0.51 3.46
N SER A 159 -9.19 0.64 4.31
CA SER A 159 -10.02 1.85 4.39
C SER A 159 -9.18 3.10 4.69
N TYR A 160 -8.27 3.01 5.66
CA TYR A 160 -7.35 4.09 6.02
C TYR A 160 -6.43 4.48 4.86
N SER A 161 -5.72 3.51 4.28
CA SER A 161 -4.69 3.77 3.27
C SER A 161 -5.31 4.20 1.94
N MET A 162 -6.37 3.53 1.48
CA MET A 162 -7.00 3.81 0.19
C MET A 162 -7.68 5.19 0.17
N GLU A 163 -8.34 5.61 1.26
CA GLU A 163 -8.97 6.94 1.33
C GLU A 163 -7.92 8.06 1.31
N LYS A 164 -6.75 7.88 1.94
CA LYS A 164 -5.63 8.83 1.84
C LYS A 164 -5.20 9.03 0.39
N THR A 165 -5.04 7.93 -0.36
CA THR A 165 -4.64 8.02 -1.76
C THR A 165 -5.66 8.78 -2.62
N LYS A 166 -6.95 8.78 -2.30
CA LYS A 166 -7.93 9.56 -3.10
C LYS A 166 -7.71 11.07 -3.01
N ASN A 167 -7.17 11.56 -1.89
CA ASN A 167 -6.96 12.98 -1.65
C ASN A 167 -5.59 13.46 -2.13
N ASP A 168 -4.57 12.59 -2.11
CA ASP A 168 -3.24 12.94 -2.61
C ASP A 168 -2.40 11.74 -3.03
N LYS A 169 -1.18 11.95 -3.54
CA LYS A 169 -0.21 10.88 -3.73
C LYS A 169 0.41 10.51 -2.38
N TYR A 170 0.32 9.25 -1.99
CA TYR A 170 0.88 8.73 -0.74
C TYR A 170 1.74 7.50 -1.00
N SER A 171 2.87 7.45 -0.30
CA SER A 171 3.63 6.23 -0.02
C SER A 171 3.48 5.90 1.46
N PHE A 172 3.60 4.62 1.80
CA PHE A 172 3.41 4.13 3.16
C PHE A 172 4.66 3.41 3.63
N ALA A 173 5.10 3.70 4.85
CA ALA A 173 6.09 2.89 5.54
C ALA A 173 5.36 2.00 6.57
N SER A 174 5.60 0.70 6.54
CA SER A 174 5.12 -0.22 7.56
C SER A 174 6.29 -0.58 8.48
N HIS A 175 6.07 -0.46 9.79
CA HIS A 175 7.01 -0.89 10.81
C HIS A 175 6.34 -1.98 11.63
N SER A 176 7.02 -3.12 11.77
CA SER A 176 6.46 -4.27 12.48
C SER A 176 7.50 -4.95 13.36
N MET A 177 7.05 -5.44 14.49
CA MET A 177 7.82 -6.27 15.41
C MET A 177 6.90 -7.37 15.94
N SER A 178 7.44 -8.56 16.13
CA SER A 178 6.68 -9.72 16.60
C SER A 178 7.52 -10.54 17.56
N CYS A 179 6.85 -11.15 18.53
CA CYS A 179 7.43 -12.23 19.31
C CYS A 179 6.49 -13.44 19.34
N GLU A 180 6.99 -14.58 18.86
CA GLU A 180 6.34 -15.89 18.98
C GLU A 180 6.68 -16.46 20.36
N TYR A 181 5.68 -16.93 21.11
CA TYR A 181 5.85 -17.71 22.35
C TYR A 181 5.32 -19.13 22.22
N TYR A 182 4.28 -19.31 21.40
CA TYR A 182 3.60 -20.58 21.24
C TYR A 182 3.33 -20.84 19.76
N SER A 183 3.49 -22.09 19.35
CA SER A 183 2.98 -22.58 18.06
C SER A 183 2.26 -23.91 18.27
N TYR A 184 1.18 -24.12 17.51
CA TYR A 184 0.45 -25.38 17.49
C TYR A 184 -0.30 -25.53 16.18
N ARG A 185 -0.76 -26.74 15.89
CA ARG A 185 -1.60 -27.06 14.74
C ARG A 185 -2.98 -27.50 15.19
N VAL A 186 -3.93 -27.42 14.27
CA VAL A 186 -5.26 -28.01 14.40
C VAL A 186 -5.21 -29.42 13.80
N SER A 187 -5.77 -30.39 14.53
CA SER A 187 -5.90 -31.78 14.06
C SER A 187 -6.65 -31.86 12.72
N SER A 188 -6.27 -32.80 11.86
CA SER A 188 -6.93 -33.03 10.55
C SER A 188 -8.37 -33.50 10.66
N ALA A 189 -8.78 -34.02 11.84
CA ALA A 189 -10.15 -34.40 12.14
C ALA A 189 -10.64 -33.65 13.39
N PRO A 190 -10.80 -32.31 13.31
CA PRO A 190 -11.09 -31.50 14.47
C PRO A 190 -12.52 -31.75 14.96
N LYS A 191 -12.75 -31.55 16.27
CA LYS A 191 -14.10 -31.60 16.82
C LYS A 191 -14.83 -30.32 16.44
N LEU A 192 -15.90 -30.42 15.67
CA LEU A 192 -16.73 -29.27 15.30
C LEU A 192 -17.55 -28.80 16.48
N HIS A 193 -17.74 -27.49 16.61
CA HIS A 193 -18.62 -26.87 17.60
C HIS A 193 -20.08 -27.29 17.38
N ARG A 194 -20.85 -27.44 18.46
CA ARG A 194 -22.23 -27.96 18.40
C ARG A 194 -23.12 -27.17 17.45
N GLU A 195 -23.03 -25.84 17.50
CA GLU A 195 -23.84 -24.97 16.66
C GLU A 195 -23.49 -25.11 15.17
N PHE A 196 -22.21 -25.29 14.83
CA PHE A 196 -21.80 -25.53 13.44
C PHE A 196 -22.23 -26.91 12.93
N ARG A 197 -22.29 -27.94 13.78
CA ARG A 197 -22.77 -29.27 13.36
C ARG A 197 -24.23 -29.26 12.92
N LYS A 198 -25.06 -28.36 13.47
CA LYS A 198 -26.47 -28.21 13.07
C LYS A 198 -26.63 -27.77 11.61
N LEU A 199 -25.59 -27.17 10.99
CA LEU A 199 -25.63 -26.76 9.59
C LEU A 199 -25.87 -27.94 8.62
N ASN A 200 -25.44 -29.15 8.98
CA ASN A 200 -25.70 -30.37 8.18
C ASN A 200 -27.17 -30.79 8.18
N SER A 201 -27.99 -30.28 9.10
CA SER A 201 -29.41 -30.61 9.24
C SER A 201 -30.35 -29.59 8.58
N LEU A 202 -29.83 -28.47 8.09
CA LEU A 202 -30.62 -27.47 7.39
C LEU A 202 -31.05 -28.02 6.02
N LYS A 203 -32.36 -28.25 5.86
CA LYS A 203 -32.97 -28.54 4.56
C LYS A 203 -32.70 -27.34 3.65
N THR A 204 -32.01 -27.61 2.54
CA THR A 204 -31.62 -26.61 1.56
C THR A 204 -32.84 -26.23 0.72
N ASP A 205 -33.48 -25.11 1.06
CA ASP A 205 -34.13 -24.31 0.03
C ASP A 205 -33.14 -23.22 -0.42
N SER A 206 -32.92 -23.18 -1.73
CA SER A 206 -31.91 -22.34 -2.35
C SER A 206 -32.45 -20.93 -2.40
N SER A 207 -31.97 -20.04 -1.51
CA SER A 207 -31.95 -18.58 -1.70
C SER A 207 -31.33 -17.77 -0.54
N SER A 208 -31.14 -18.32 0.65
CA SER A 208 -30.71 -17.50 1.80
C SER A 208 -29.67 -18.20 2.67
N VAL A 209 -28.39 -18.11 2.29
CA VAL A 209 -27.30 -18.44 3.22
C VAL A 209 -27.18 -17.27 4.19
N VAL A 210 -27.54 -17.52 5.45
CA VAL A 210 -27.47 -16.53 6.53
C VAL A 210 -25.99 -16.17 6.77
N MET A 211 -25.56 -15.03 6.23
CA MET A 211 -24.32 -14.38 6.67
C MET A 211 -24.59 -13.70 8.01
N ILE A 212 -24.23 -14.36 9.09
CA ILE A 212 -24.29 -13.76 10.43
C ILE A 212 -23.24 -12.65 10.50
N SER A 213 -23.70 -11.41 10.44
CA SER A 213 -22.88 -10.20 10.62
C SER A 213 -23.15 -9.66 12.03
N PHE A 214 -22.23 -9.92 12.97
CA PHE A 214 -22.17 -9.13 14.20
C PHE A 214 -21.18 -7.98 13.99
N CYS A 215 -21.69 -6.75 14.06
CA CYS A 215 -20.89 -5.54 13.95
C CYS A 215 -21.03 -4.78 15.26
N ARG A 216 -19.91 -4.55 15.95
CA ARG A 216 -19.81 -3.47 16.94
C ARG A 216 -18.75 -2.52 16.42
N SER A 217 -19.21 -1.34 16.02
CA SER A 217 -18.38 -0.26 15.48
C SER A 217 -17.22 0.06 16.42
N CYS A 218 -16.00 0.03 15.90
CA CYS A 218 -14.89 0.77 16.47
C CYS A 218 -14.52 1.85 15.45
N SER A 219 -14.94 3.09 15.75
CA SER A 219 -14.51 4.29 15.03
C SER A 219 -13.20 4.77 15.65
N SER A 220 -12.10 4.76 14.89
CA SER A 220 -10.87 5.39 15.33
C SER A 220 -10.80 6.84 14.84
N ASN A 221 -10.78 7.76 15.80
CA ASN A 221 -10.55 9.19 15.56
C ASN A 221 -9.19 9.40 14.88
N SER A 222 -9.21 10.04 13.72
CA SER A 222 -8.04 10.26 12.87
C SER A 222 -7.47 11.67 13.09
N VAL A 223 -6.53 11.78 14.03
CA VAL A 223 -5.69 13.00 14.17
C VAL A 223 -4.18 12.67 14.02
N LEU A 224 -3.81 11.39 13.81
CA LEU A 224 -2.43 11.02 13.49
C LEU A 224 -2.36 10.38 12.10
N HIS A 225 -1.34 10.74 11.30
CA HIS A 225 -1.02 10.10 10.01
C HIS A 225 -0.47 8.67 10.17
N ARG A 226 -0.97 7.91 11.16
CA ARG A 226 -0.48 6.59 11.53
C ARG A 226 -1.65 5.65 11.77
N PHE A 227 -1.48 4.41 11.36
CA PHE A 227 -2.36 3.29 11.67
C PHE A 227 -1.55 2.32 12.52
N THR A 228 -2.05 1.99 13.70
CA THR A 228 -1.35 1.13 14.67
C THR A 228 -2.24 -0.04 15.03
N GLU A 229 -1.65 -1.24 15.04
CA GLU A 229 -2.30 -2.48 15.45
C GLU A 229 -1.37 -3.18 16.45
N ILE A 230 -1.90 -3.51 17.63
CA ILE A 230 -1.19 -4.24 18.69
C ILE A 230 -1.96 -5.53 18.93
N LYS A 231 -1.25 -6.66 18.86
CA LYS A 231 -1.83 -8.01 19.06
C LYS A 231 -1.24 -8.66 20.30
N GLY A 232 -2.13 -9.13 21.17
CA GLY A 232 -1.74 -9.76 22.44
C GLY A 232 -1.14 -8.79 23.44
N GLY A 233 -0.81 -9.33 24.61
CA GLY A 233 -0.27 -8.60 25.75
C GLY A 233 -1.28 -7.62 26.36
N HIS A 234 -0.88 -6.98 27.44
CA HIS A 234 -1.63 -5.90 28.06
C HIS A 234 -0.85 -4.59 27.94
N THR A 235 -1.50 -3.55 27.44
CA THR A 235 -0.93 -2.21 27.37
C THR A 235 -2.05 -1.16 27.38
N THR A 236 -1.79 -0.03 28.03
CA THR A 236 -2.62 1.18 27.95
C THR A 236 -2.12 2.17 26.91
N GLU A 237 -0.91 1.94 26.38
CA GLU A 237 -0.31 2.81 25.35
C GLU A 237 -0.94 2.53 23.98
N PRO A 238 -1.36 3.57 23.24
CA PRO A 238 -1.94 3.42 21.91
C PRO A 238 -0.92 3.03 20.83
N ASP A 239 0.37 3.18 21.12
CA ASP A 239 1.50 2.87 20.24
C ASP A 239 2.68 2.44 21.10
N LEU A 240 3.36 1.34 20.76
CA LEU A 240 4.53 0.83 21.48
C LEU A 240 5.86 1.13 20.76
N LEU A 241 5.81 1.44 19.45
CA LEU A 241 7.00 1.67 18.63
C LEU A 241 7.40 3.14 18.59
N PHE A 242 6.42 4.05 18.62
CA PHE A 242 6.66 5.50 18.50
C PHE A 242 6.31 6.27 19.78
N SER A 243 6.27 5.59 20.92
CA SER A 243 5.99 6.16 22.25
C SER A 243 7.20 6.12 23.19
N ALA A 244 8.39 5.79 22.69
CA ALA A 244 9.61 5.71 23.50
C ALA A 244 9.87 7.00 24.31
N ASP A 245 9.58 8.16 23.73
CA ASP A 245 9.73 9.46 24.43
C ASP A 245 8.68 9.70 25.53
N LYS A 246 7.56 8.96 25.50
CA LYS A 246 6.47 9.06 26.47
C LYS A 246 6.59 8.03 27.59
N ASN A 247 6.87 6.79 27.23
CA ASN A 247 6.93 5.66 28.16
C ASN A 247 7.91 4.58 27.65
N PRO A 248 9.22 4.73 27.93
CA PRO A 248 10.25 3.78 27.48
C PRO A 248 10.02 2.34 27.95
N GLU A 249 9.38 2.15 29.11
CA GLU A 249 9.14 0.84 29.70
C GLU A 249 7.88 0.15 29.16
N ALA A 250 7.03 0.86 28.41
CA ALA A 250 5.77 0.32 27.89
C ALA A 250 5.98 -0.95 27.06
N TYR A 251 7.00 -0.96 26.20
CA TYR A 251 7.31 -2.13 25.39
C TYR A 251 7.70 -3.34 26.25
N LYS A 252 8.58 -3.14 27.23
CA LYS A 252 9.04 -4.20 28.12
C LYS A 252 7.90 -4.72 29.01
N GLY A 253 7.04 -3.83 29.48
CA GLY A 253 5.83 -4.16 30.22
C GLY A 253 4.83 -4.97 29.38
N TRP A 254 4.60 -4.58 28.12
CA TRP A 254 3.77 -5.35 27.20
C TRP A 254 4.37 -6.73 26.91
N LEU A 255 5.67 -6.79 26.60
CA LEU A 255 6.39 -8.03 26.26
C LEU A 255 6.35 -9.06 27.40
N SER A 256 6.46 -8.62 28.66
CA SER A 256 6.40 -9.53 29.81
C SER A 256 5.04 -10.18 30.02
N THR A 257 3.96 -9.59 29.48
CA THR A 257 2.60 -10.13 29.59
C THR A 257 2.21 -11.09 28.47
N LEU A 258 3.02 -11.18 27.40
CA LEU A 258 2.71 -12.02 26.22
C LEU A 258 2.58 -13.52 26.53
N PRO A 259 3.40 -14.15 27.40
CA PRO A 259 3.20 -15.56 27.74
C PRO A 259 1.80 -15.86 28.28
N GLN A 260 1.26 -14.97 29.11
CA GLN A 260 -0.06 -15.16 29.71
C GLN A 260 -1.20 -14.70 28.79
N ASN A 261 -0.95 -13.69 27.95
CA ASN A 261 -1.95 -13.08 27.07
C ASN A 261 -1.50 -13.09 25.59
N PRO A 262 -1.22 -14.26 24.99
CA PRO A 262 -0.79 -14.32 23.60
C PRO A 262 -1.94 -13.99 22.64
N ASP A 263 -1.59 -13.55 21.44
CA ASP A 263 -2.51 -13.45 20.29
C ASP A 263 -1.79 -13.92 19.02
N ILE A 264 -2.53 -14.04 17.93
CA ILE A 264 -2.09 -14.65 16.68
C ILE A 264 -1.22 -13.67 15.88
N VAL A 265 0.05 -14.03 15.68
CA VAL A 265 1.00 -13.29 14.84
C VAL A 265 1.06 -13.83 13.40
N SER A 266 0.92 -15.14 13.23
CA SER A 266 0.80 -15.82 11.94
C SER A 266 -0.10 -17.05 12.05
N TYR A 267 -0.76 -17.41 10.95
CA TYR A 267 -1.80 -18.43 10.95
C TYR A 267 -2.03 -19.03 9.57
N SER A 268 -2.67 -20.20 9.55
CA SER A 268 -3.20 -20.83 8.33
C SER A 268 -4.73 -20.81 8.36
N LEU A 269 -5.35 -20.61 7.20
CA LEU A 269 -6.79 -20.55 7.03
C LEU A 269 -7.29 -21.62 6.07
N ASP A 270 -8.22 -22.44 6.55
CA ASP A 270 -8.99 -23.35 5.70
C ASP A 270 -10.40 -22.81 5.50
N SER A 271 -10.96 -23.02 4.31
CA SER A 271 -12.32 -22.58 3.99
C SER A 271 -13.34 -23.40 4.77
N LEU A 272 -14.42 -22.76 5.27
CA LEU A 272 -15.45 -23.43 6.09
C LEU A 272 -16.06 -24.67 5.42
N HIS A 273 -16.14 -24.70 4.09
CA HIS A 273 -16.69 -25.83 3.35
C HIS A 273 -15.79 -27.09 3.45
N GLU A 274 -14.50 -26.94 3.77
CA GLU A 274 -13.56 -28.05 3.96
C GLU A 274 -13.94 -28.95 5.13
N LEU A 275 -14.64 -28.40 6.12
CA LEU A 275 -15.10 -29.11 7.32
C LEU A 275 -16.32 -30.00 7.07
N LEU A 276 -16.94 -29.90 5.89
CA LEU A 276 -18.10 -30.69 5.52
C LEU A 276 -17.69 -31.90 4.64
N PRO A 277 -18.42 -33.02 4.69
CA PRO A 277 -18.13 -34.17 3.82
C PRO A 277 -18.15 -33.80 2.33
N SER A 278 -17.22 -34.36 1.55
CA SER A 278 -17.07 -34.09 0.11
C SER A 278 -18.32 -34.43 -0.72
N THR A 279 -19.13 -35.38 -0.25
CA THR A 279 -20.38 -35.82 -0.88
C THR A 279 -21.58 -34.91 -0.59
N SER A 280 -21.47 -33.97 0.36
CA SER A 280 -22.59 -33.14 0.80
C SER A 280 -22.95 -32.04 -0.21
N LYS A 281 -24.24 -31.91 -0.55
CA LYS A 281 -24.75 -30.76 -1.33
C LYS A 281 -24.50 -29.43 -0.60
N VAL A 282 -24.60 -29.41 0.72
CA VAL A 282 -24.34 -28.23 1.56
C VAL A 282 -22.91 -27.75 1.39
N ARG A 283 -21.93 -28.66 1.25
CA ARG A 283 -20.53 -28.30 0.97
C ARG A 283 -20.37 -27.52 -0.32
N LYS A 284 -21.00 -27.98 -1.41
CA LYS A 284 -20.94 -27.32 -2.73
C LYS A 284 -21.56 -25.92 -2.67
N ASN A 285 -22.73 -25.79 -2.03
CA ASN A 285 -23.41 -24.51 -1.86
C ASN A 285 -22.57 -23.54 -1.02
N LEU A 286 -22.00 -24.02 0.10
CA LEU A 286 -21.16 -23.20 0.97
C LEU A 286 -19.87 -22.76 0.28
N ARG A 287 -19.24 -23.64 -0.50
CA ARG A 287 -18.07 -23.31 -1.34
C ARG A 287 -18.40 -22.16 -2.30
N SER A 288 -19.51 -22.26 -3.04
CA SER A 288 -19.95 -21.20 -3.95
C SER A 288 -20.27 -19.90 -3.22
N ALA A 289 -21.02 -19.95 -2.11
CA ALA A 289 -21.35 -18.76 -1.32
C ALA A 289 -20.10 -18.04 -0.79
N ILE A 290 -19.09 -18.79 -0.32
CA ILE A 290 -17.82 -18.21 0.12
C ILE A 290 -17.07 -17.57 -1.05
N SER A 291 -16.98 -18.26 -2.20
CA SER A 291 -16.38 -17.69 -3.41
C SER A 291 -17.06 -16.39 -3.81
N HIS A 292 -18.39 -16.36 -3.83
CA HIS A 292 -19.19 -15.19 -4.22
C HIS A 292 -18.94 -14.02 -3.26
N TYR A 293 -19.01 -14.27 -1.94
CA TYR A 293 -18.73 -13.26 -0.93
C TYR A 293 -17.34 -12.64 -1.11
N ILE A 294 -16.32 -13.47 -1.31
CA ILE A 294 -14.93 -13.00 -1.46
C ILE A 294 -14.76 -12.19 -2.75
N LEU A 295 -15.39 -12.61 -3.85
CA LEU A 295 -15.36 -11.89 -5.13
C LEU A 295 -16.11 -10.56 -5.05
N GLU A 296 -17.29 -10.52 -4.45
CA GLU A 296 -18.07 -9.28 -4.27
C GLU A 296 -17.33 -8.23 -3.42
N LYS A 297 -16.55 -8.69 -2.44
CA LYS A 297 -15.69 -7.84 -1.61
C LYS A 297 -14.30 -7.62 -2.21
N GLY A 298 -14.00 -8.26 -3.34
CA GLY A 298 -12.76 -8.12 -4.05
C GLY A 298 -12.62 -6.74 -4.70
N LEU A 299 -11.38 -6.37 -4.99
CA LEU A 299 -11.05 -5.15 -5.71
C LEU A 299 -10.36 -5.47 -7.03
N TRP A 300 -10.80 -4.78 -8.05
CA TRP A 300 -10.24 -4.80 -9.39
C TRP A 300 -9.21 -3.68 -9.53
N ARG A 301 -7.95 -4.05 -9.67
CA ARG A 301 -6.84 -3.12 -9.86
C ARG A 301 -6.61 -2.92 -11.35
N ASN A 302 -7.09 -1.79 -11.87
CA ASN A 302 -6.93 -1.43 -13.28
C ASN A 302 -6.04 -0.20 -13.41
N CYS A 303 -4.87 -0.40 -13.98
CA CYS A 303 -3.85 0.63 -14.14
C CYS A 303 -3.56 0.86 -15.61
N THR A 304 -4.61 1.02 -16.41
CA THR A 304 -4.51 1.35 -17.85
C THR A 304 -4.35 2.84 -18.11
N ASP A 305 -4.76 3.72 -17.19
CA ASP A 305 -4.75 5.16 -17.38
C ASP A 305 -3.33 5.70 -17.60
N ARG A 306 -3.10 6.69 -18.46
CA ARG A 306 -1.74 7.24 -18.66
C ARG A 306 -1.24 7.96 -17.40
N CYS A 307 0.06 7.84 -17.13
CA CYS A 307 0.73 8.62 -16.10
C CYS A 307 0.65 10.12 -16.44
N LYS A 308 0.23 10.95 -15.47
CA LYS A 308 0.25 12.42 -15.64
C LYS A 308 1.68 12.98 -15.63
N ALA A 309 2.57 12.32 -14.90
CA ALA A 309 4.00 12.60 -14.85
C ALA A 309 4.74 11.26 -14.78
N GLY A 310 5.82 11.14 -15.55
CA GLY A 310 6.61 9.91 -15.65
C GLY A 310 5.93 8.81 -16.48
N ILE A 311 6.47 7.60 -16.36
CA ILE A 311 6.05 6.39 -17.07
C ILE A 311 6.02 5.17 -16.14
N ARG A 312 5.32 4.11 -16.52
CA ARG A 312 5.29 2.85 -15.74
C ARG A 312 6.50 2.00 -16.07
N THR A 313 7.47 1.97 -15.18
CA THR A 313 8.69 1.13 -15.30
C THR A 313 8.85 0.13 -14.16
N ASP A 314 7.99 0.20 -13.14
CA ASP A 314 8.08 -0.69 -11.98
C ASP A 314 7.46 -2.06 -12.29
N SER A 315 8.30 -3.10 -12.27
CA SER A 315 7.87 -4.48 -12.53
C SER A 315 7.13 -5.12 -11.34
N ARG A 316 7.28 -4.57 -10.12
CA ARG A 316 6.62 -5.05 -8.90
C ARG A 316 5.27 -4.39 -8.68
N ASP A 317 5.10 -3.16 -9.18
CA ASP A 317 3.85 -2.39 -9.09
C ASP A 317 3.51 -1.69 -10.41
N ALA A 318 2.68 -2.31 -11.23
CA ALA A 318 2.28 -1.79 -12.54
C ALA A 318 1.48 -0.47 -12.48
N CYS A 319 1.11 0.02 -11.31
CA CYS A 319 0.34 1.25 -11.15
C CYS A 319 1.20 2.46 -10.79
N VAL A 320 2.45 2.23 -10.38
CA VAL A 320 3.38 3.27 -9.99
C VAL A 320 3.98 3.92 -11.23
N CYS A 321 3.83 5.24 -11.33
CA CYS A 321 4.50 6.08 -12.32
C CYS A 321 5.84 6.53 -11.75
N GLN A 322 6.91 6.38 -12.54
CA GLN A 322 8.26 6.80 -12.19
C GLN A 322 8.74 7.84 -13.19
N CYS A 323 9.41 8.86 -12.68
CA CYS A 323 10.02 9.91 -13.49
C CYS A 323 11.49 9.58 -13.74
N HIS A 324 11.95 9.83 -14.96
CA HIS A 324 13.31 9.55 -15.41
C HIS A 324 13.81 10.78 -16.17
N ASN A 325 15.09 11.11 -15.98
CA ASN A 325 15.79 12.17 -16.72
C ASN A 325 15.14 13.58 -16.61
N ASP A 326 14.46 13.88 -15.50
CA ASP A 326 13.93 15.22 -15.22
C ASP A 326 14.61 15.80 -13.96
N PRO A 327 15.47 16.84 -14.09
CA PRO A 327 16.16 17.44 -12.96
C PRO A 327 15.23 18.09 -11.91
N ALA A 328 13.98 18.41 -12.27
CA ALA A 328 13.02 19.01 -11.35
C ALA A 328 12.48 18.01 -10.32
N VAL A 329 12.50 16.71 -10.61
CA VAL A 329 11.84 15.68 -9.80
C VAL A 329 12.72 14.47 -9.55
N ASN A 330 12.45 13.77 -8.45
CA ASN A 330 13.04 12.47 -8.17
C ASN A 330 12.32 11.32 -8.92
N GLN A 331 12.78 10.09 -8.70
CA GLN A 331 12.21 8.90 -9.35
C GLN A 331 10.72 8.67 -9.04
N ASP A 332 10.21 9.15 -7.91
CA ASP A 332 8.79 9.07 -7.53
C ASP A 332 7.96 10.26 -8.05
N CYS A 333 8.54 11.06 -8.97
CA CYS A 333 7.93 12.26 -9.54
C CYS A 333 7.60 13.34 -8.49
N CYS A 334 8.37 13.40 -7.40
CA CYS A 334 8.29 14.45 -6.40
C CYS A 334 9.37 15.51 -6.66
N PRO A 335 9.08 16.82 -6.49
CA PRO A 335 10.08 17.87 -6.65
C PRO A 335 11.30 17.64 -5.80
N VAL A 336 12.49 17.87 -6.37
CA VAL A 336 13.76 17.77 -5.61
C VAL A 336 13.90 18.90 -4.57
N ARG A 337 13.29 20.05 -4.84
CA ARG A 337 13.17 21.20 -3.93
C ARG A 337 11.99 22.09 -4.31
N LYS A 338 11.60 22.99 -3.42
CA LYS A 338 10.66 24.07 -3.72
C LYS A 338 11.26 25.01 -4.79
N GLY A 339 10.42 25.67 -5.57
CA GLY A 339 10.86 26.62 -6.60
C GLY A 339 11.19 26.00 -7.95
N MET A 340 11.26 24.66 -8.08
CA MET A 340 11.55 24.02 -9.36
C MET A 340 10.42 24.25 -10.39
N ALA A 341 10.79 24.74 -11.57
CA ALA A 341 9.88 24.97 -12.69
C ALA A 341 10.63 24.83 -14.04
N ARG A 342 9.91 24.43 -15.09
CA ARG A 342 10.42 24.56 -16.46
C ARG A 342 10.20 25.99 -16.94
N VAL A 343 11.25 26.64 -17.44
CA VAL A 343 11.21 28.03 -17.90
C VAL A 343 11.48 28.11 -19.40
N ILE A 344 10.47 28.53 -20.15
CA ILE A 344 10.58 28.78 -21.59
C ILE A 344 10.39 30.27 -21.84
N ILE A 345 11.35 30.87 -22.52
CA ILE A 345 11.37 32.29 -22.88
C ILE A 345 11.17 32.41 -24.38
N THR A 346 10.34 33.33 -24.83
CA THR A 346 10.26 33.71 -26.25
C THR A 346 10.56 35.20 -26.38
N ILE A 347 11.66 35.52 -27.05
CA ILE A 347 11.98 36.88 -27.48
C ILE A 347 11.23 37.12 -28.80
N GLN A 348 10.15 37.90 -28.74
CA GLN A 348 9.23 38.01 -29.87
C GLN A 348 9.75 39.03 -30.88
N ARG A 349 9.80 40.30 -30.48
CA ARG A 349 10.14 41.45 -31.34
C ARG A 349 10.52 42.66 -30.51
N ALA A 350 11.13 43.65 -31.14
CA ALA A 350 11.25 44.99 -30.59
C ALA A 350 10.55 46.01 -31.48
N SER A 351 10.34 47.22 -30.97
CA SER A 351 9.76 48.32 -31.73
C SER A 351 10.39 49.65 -31.33
N GLY A 352 10.61 50.51 -32.32
CA GLY A 352 11.19 51.84 -32.13
C GLY A 352 12.60 51.81 -31.55
N LEU A 353 13.41 50.80 -31.88
CA LEU A 353 14.83 50.80 -31.54
C LEU A 353 15.55 51.94 -32.27
N TRP A 354 16.57 52.50 -31.61
CA TRP A 354 17.40 53.56 -32.16
C TRP A 354 18.79 53.56 -31.51
N GLY A 355 19.79 53.06 -32.23
CA GLY A 355 21.21 53.17 -31.90
C GLY A 355 21.97 53.88 -33.02
N ASP A 356 21.67 53.57 -34.28
CA ASP A 356 22.25 54.26 -35.43
C ASP A 356 21.67 55.66 -35.71
N HIS A 357 22.55 56.60 -36.10
CA HIS A 357 22.15 57.96 -36.49
C HIS A 357 21.76 58.12 -37.97
N THR A 358 22.19 57.20 -38.84
CA THR A 358 22.02 57.34 -40.31
C THR A 358 21.33 56.15 -40.98
N THR A 359 21.40 54.98 -40.37
CA THR A 359 20.73 53.74 -40.76
C THR A 359 19.69 53.34 -39.71
N GLY A 360 18.89 52.31 -39.99
CA GLY A 360 18.13 51.64 -38.96
C GLY A 360 19.06 50.76 -38.11
N THR A 361 18.68 50.50 -36.86
CA THR A 361 19.44 49.71 -35.90
C THR A 361 19.68 48.26 -36.35
N ASP A 362 20.86 47.74 -36.05
CA ASP A 362 21.35 46.38 -36.22
C ASP A 362 21.12 45.56 -34.92
N GLY A 363 19.85 45.37 -34.57
CA GLY A 363 19.45 44.91 -33.23
C GLY A 363 19.64 43.41 -32.96
N TYR A 364 20.11 43.08 -31.75
CA TYR A 364 20.07 41.73 -31.18
C TYR A 364 19.80 41.72 -29.66
N VAL A 365 19.43 40.56 -29.11
CA VAL A 365 19.08 40.39 -27.70
C VAL A 365 19.95 39.34 -27.03
N LYS A 366 20.51 39.67 -25.87
CA LYS A 366 21.15 38.73 -24.94
C LYS A 366 20.15 38.32 -23.86
N VAL A 367 20.00 37.02 -23.66
CA VAL A 367 19.24 36.43 -22.56
C VAL A 367 20.23 36.01 -21.48
N ILE A 368 20.14 36.65 -20.32
CA ILE A 368 21.04 36.44 -19.19
C ILE A 368 20.24 35.83 -18.04
N PHE A 369 20.63 34.64 -17.61
CA PHE A 369 20.03 33.94 -16.50
C PHE A 369 21.05 33.72 -15.39
N ASN A 370 20.76 34.18 -14.17
CA ASN A 370 21.68 34.11 -13.03
C ASN A 370 23.09 34.65 -13.34
N LYS A 371 23.14 35.78 -14.07
CA LYS A 371 24.37 36.47 -14.53
C LYS A 371 25.17 35.73 -15.61
N LEU A 372 24.66 34.63 -16.15
CA LEU A 372 25.25 33.92 -17.28
C LEU A 372 24.46 34.23 -18.55
N GLU A 373 25.14 34.62 -19.63
CA GLU A 373 24.52 34.68 -20.96
C GLU A 373 24.22 33.25 -21.44
N VAL A 374 22.93 32.90 -21.47
CA VAL A 374 22.46 31.56 -21.85
C VAL A 374 22.10 31.48 -23.33
N ARG A 375 21.78 32.62 -23.95
CA ARG A 375 21.47 32.70 -25.38
C ARG A 375 21.66 34.12 -25.91
N ARG A 376 22.11 34.22 -27.15
CA ARG A 376 22.09 35.43 -27.97
C ARG A 376 21.21 35.20 -29.21
N SER A 377 20.38 36.18 -29.57
CA SER A 377 19.63 36.14 -30.82
C SER A 377 20.53 36.43 -32.03
N PRO A 378 20.12 36.03 -33.25
CA PRO A 378 20.69 36.61 -34.45
C PRO A 378 20.51 38.13 -34.48
N VAL A 379 21.43 38.80 -35.17
CA VAL A 379 21.35 40.22 -35.48
C VAL A 379 20.39 40.41 -36.65
N ILE A 380 19.50 41.39 -36.56
CA ILE A 380 18.64 41.81 -37.66
C ILE A 380 19.10 43.20 -38.10
N TYR A 381 19.76 43.25 -39.25
CA TYR A 381 20.37 44.47 -39.77
C TYR A 381 19.33 45.48 -40.30
N ASN A 382 19.61 46.76 -40.12
CA ASN A 382 18.94 47.93 -40.66
C ASN A 382 17.42 47.95 -40.40
N ASN A 383 17.01 47.67 -39.16
CA ASN A 383 15.60 47.53 -38.80
C ASN A 383 15.28 47.98 -37.36
N ASN A 384 14.57 49.10 -37.23
CA ASN A 384 14.12 49.64 -35.94
C ASN A 384 12.96 48.87 -35.29
N ASN A 385 12.36 47.90 -35.99
CA ASN A 385 11.27 47.05 -35.48
C ASN A 385 11.54 45.56 -35.75
N PRO A 386 12.65 45.01 -35.24
CA PRO A 386 13.08 43.65 -35.55
C PRO A 386 12.15 42.60 -34.91
N HIS A 387 11.98 41.47 -35.59
CA HIS A 387 11.17 40.34 -35.11
C HIS A 387 12.01 39.05 -35.11
N TRP A 388 12.48 38.62 -33.93
CA TRP A 388 13.32 37.43 -33.80
C TRP A 388 12.53 36.13 -33.68
N GLY A 389 11.42 36.12 -32.93
CA GLY A 389 10.68 34.90 -32.63
C GLY A 389 11.54 33.80 -31.97
N MET A 390 12.61 34.17 -31.26
CA MET A 390 13.57 33.24 -30.70
C MET A 390 13.03 32.60 -29.42
N VAL A 391 12.99 31.27 -29.37
CA VAL A 391 12.63 30.50 -28.18
C VAL A 391 13.89 30.02 -27.47
N VAL A 392 13.94 30.20 -26.15
CA VAL A 392 15.00 29.75 -25.25
C VAL A 392 14.37 28.90 -24.15
N ASP A 393 14.63 27.60 -24.16
CA ASP A 393 14.19 26.68 -23.11
C ASP A 393 15.34 26.50 -22.12
N LEU A 394 15.19 27.04 -20.92
CA LEU A 394 16.18 26.89 -19.85
C LEU A 394 16.08 25.52 -19.18
N GLY A 395 15.07 24.72 -19.50
CA GLY A 395 14.79 23.47 -18.80
C GLY A 395 14.30 23.73 -17.38
N SER A 396 14.63 22.80 -16.48
CA SER A 396 14.16 22.76 -15.10
C SER A 396 15.06 23.58 -14.16
N GLU A 397 14.56 24.73 -13.72
CA GLU A 397 15.30 25.71 -12.90
C GLU A 397 14.58 26.04 -11.59
N ASP A 398 15.34 26.47 -10.58
CA ASP A 398 14.78 26.99 -9.33
C ASP A 398 14.47 28.49 -9.46
N ILE A 399 13.19 28.82 -9.65
CA ILE A 399 12.75 30.20 -9.87
C ILE A 399 12.58 31.02 -8.59
N SER A 400 12.73 30.40 -7.40
CA SER A 400 12.48 31.10 -6.13
C SER A 400 13.51 32.20 -5.83
N SER A 401 14.70 32.07 -6.41
CA SER A 401 15.81 33.02 -6.26
C SER A 401 16.48 33.40 -7.59
N ALA A 402 15.96 32.88 -8.71
CA ALA A 402 16.52 33.14 -10.02
C ALA A 402 16.32 34.58 -10.49
N LYS A 403 17.29 35.07 -11.26
CA LYS A 403 17.22 36.38 -11.91
C LYS A 403 17.33 36.21 -13.42
N LEU A 404 16.32 36.70 -14.12
CA LEU A 404 16.30 36.79 -15.58
C LEU A 404 16.53 38.25 -15.97
N ARG A 405 17.40 38.46 -16.95
CA ARG A 405 17.70 39.77 -17.52
C ARG A 405 17.75 39.67 -19.04
N PHE A 406 17.16 40.65 -19.71
CA PHE A 406 17.31 40.85 -21.15
C PHE A 406 18.13 42.11 -21.39
N GLU A 407 19.02 42.05 -22.36
CA GLU A 407 19.76 43.19 -22.85
C GLU A 407 19.62 43.27 -24.36
N VAL A 408 19.27 44.46 -24.86
CA VAL A 408 19.10 44.73 -26.29
C VAL A 408 20.26 45.59 -26.73
N TRP A 409 20.93 45.16 -27.79
CA TRP A 409 22.18 45.74 -28.28
C TRP A 409 22.06 46.10 -29.76
N ASP A 410 22.80 47.12 -30.18
CA ASP A 410 23.07 47.47 -31.58
C ASP A 410 24.45 46.92 -31.97
N GLU A 411 24.58 46.25 -33.11
CA GLU A 411 25.86 45.69 -33.59
C GLU A 411 26.49 46.60 -34.64
N ASP A 412 27.51 47.39 -34.26
CA ASP A 412 28.26 48.21 -35.22
C ASP A 412 29.36 47.40 -35.92
N ASN A 413 30.36 46.98 -35.15
CA ASN A 413 31.59 46.37 -35.68
C ASN A 413 32.08 45.16 -34.85
N LYS A 414 31.22 44.61 -33.98
CA LYS A 414 31.49 43.46 -33.07
C LYS A 414 32.47 43.70 -31.93
N TRP A 415 33.12 44.86 -31.88
CA TRP A 415 34.08 45.25 -30.83
C TRP A 415 33.59 46.45 -30.01
N ASP A 416 32.56 47.13 -30.48
CA ASP A 416 31.96 48.32 -29.90
C ASP A 416 30.47 48.24 -30.25
N ASP A 417 29.73 47.40 -29.50
CA ASP A 417 28.30 47.24 -29.67
C ASP A 417 27.60 48.11 -28.61
N ASP A 418 26.56 48.86 -28.98
CA ASP A 418 25.88 49.79 -28.07
C ASP A 418 24.71 49.14 -27.31
N LEU A 419 24.64 49.34 -26.00
CA LEU A 419 23.53 48.85 -25.18
C LEU A 419 22.31 49.80 -25.28
N LEU A 420 21.30 49.38 -26.05
CA LEU A 420 20.04 50.12 -26.24
C LEU A 420 19.11 50.06 -25.03
N GLY A 421 19.25 49.04 -24.19
CA GLY A 421 18.56 48.95 -22.90
C GLY A 421 18.57 47.56 -22.29
N ALA A 422 18.18 47.48 -21.03
CA ALA A 422 18.08 46.22 -20.29
C ALA A 422 16.88 46.20 -19.35
N CYS A 423 16.37 45.01 -19.05
CA CYS A 423 15.30 44.82 -18.07
C CYS A 423 15.44 43.49 -17.34
N GLU A 424 14.91 43.43 -16.11
CA GLU A 424 14.97 42.25 -15.24
C GLU A 424 13.55 41.78 -14.87
N PRO A 425 12.88 41.02 -15.76
CA PRO A 425 11.55 40.54 -15.47
C PRO A 425 11.53 39.50 -14.34
N LEU A 426 10.44 39.50 -13.57
CA LEU A 426 10.21 38.48 -12.55
C LEU A 426 9.71 37.19 -13.18
N LEU A 427 10.35 36.07 -12.81
CA LEU A 427 9.86 34.73 -13.16
C LEU A 427 8.69 34.36 -12.25
N THR A 428 7.49 34.34 -12.81
CA THR A 428 6.28 33.94 -12.12
C THR A 428 5.59 32.80 -12.86
N ALA A 429 5.10 31.81 -12.13
CA ALA A 429 4.38 30.66 -12.67
C ALA A 429 3.19 31.08 -13.55
N GLY A 430 3.07 30.43 -14.72
CA GLY A 430 2.06 30.71 -15.73
C GLY A 430 2.66 31.21 -17.04
N VAL A 431 1.78 31.51 -18.00
CA VAL A 431 2.14 32.10 -19.29
C VAL A 431 1.85 33.59 -19.22
N LYS A 432 2.89 34.41 -19.40
CA LYS A 432 2.78 35.87 -19.39
C LYS A 432 3.46 36.45 -20.62
N GLU A 433 2.74 37.30 -21.33
CA GLU A 433 3.29 38.18 -22.37
C GLU A 433 3.42 39.57 -21.77
N ASP A 434 4.58 40.21 -21.96
CA ASP A 434 4.90 41.48 -21.34
C ASP A 434 5.92 42.23 -22.21
N LEU A 435 6.22 43.47 -21.81
CA LEU A 435 7.18 44.32 -22.51
C LEU A 435 8.21 44.93 -21.57
N CYS A 436 9.37 45.25 -22.11
CA CYS A 436 10.41 46.04 -21.47
C CYS A 436 10.55 47.37 -22.20
N ASN A 437 10.38 48.46 -21.48
CA ASN A 437 10.76 49.78 -21.98
C ASN A 437 12.29 49.88 -21.93
N LEU A 438 12.90 50.21 -23.07
CA LEU A 438 14.34 50.40 -23.21
C LEU A 438 14.65 51.91 -23.14
N ASN A 439 15.92 52.27 -23.16
CA ASN A 439 16.29 53.69 -23.35
C ASN A 439 15.82 54.17 -24.73
N HIS A 440 15.94 53.28 -25.73
CA HIS A 440 15.49 53.50 -27.09
C HIS A 440 14.59 52.35 -27.56
N GLY A 441 13.28 52.55 -27.47
CA GLY A 441 12.27 51.60 -27.94
C GLY A 441 11.73 50.65 -26.88
N GLN A 442 11.13 49.54 -27.33
CA GLN A 442 10.49 48.54 -26.48
C GLN A 442 10.80 47.13 -26.96
N LEU A 443 11.08 46.22 -26.02
CA LEU A 443 11.22 44.78 -26.27
C LEU A 443 9.95 44.04 -25.83
N PHE A 444 9.38 43.20 -26.69
CA PHE A 444 8.24 42.34 -26.39
C PHE A 444 8.69 40.90 -26.21
N TYR A 445 8.26 40.27 -25.12
CA TYR A 445 8.66 38.91 -24.77
C TYR A 445 7.52 38.13 -24.13
N LYS A 446 7.69 36.82 -24.10
CA LYS A 446 6.80 35.88 -23.46
C LYS A 446 7.58 34.97 -22.52
N LEU A 447 7.04 34.75 -21.33
CA LEU A 447 7.53 33.79 -20.35
C LEU A 447 6.47 32.70 -20.19
N ASP A 448 6.87 31.45 -20.32
CA ASP A 448 6.08 30.27 -19.97
C ASP A 448 6.81 29.52 -18.85
N VAL A 449 6.29 29.65 -17.64
CA VAL A 449 6.89 29.10 -16.41
C VAL A 449 5.96 28.04 -15.85
N GLN A 450 6.33 26.78 -16.03
CA GLN A 450 5.55 25.63 -15.57
C GLN A 450 6.16 25.04 -14.30
N CYS A 451 5.49 25.19 -13.15
CA CYS A 451 5.94 24.57 -11.91
C CYS A 451 6.08 23.04 -12.05
N ALA A 452 7.09 22.49 -11.38
CA ALA A 452 7.25 21.04 -11.26
C ALA A 452 5.99 20.39 -10.64
N PRO A 453 5.72 19.09 -10.89
CA PRO A 453 4.60 18.37 -10.30
C PRO A 453 4.49 18.59 -8.78
N SER A 454 3.29 18.80 -8.27
CA SER A 454 3.03 19.06 -6.83
C SER A 454 3.52 20.41 -6.28
N LEU A 455 3.99 21.35 -7.13
CA LEU A 455 4.27 22.74 -6.76
C LEU A 455 3.24 23.70 -7.37
N SER A 456 3.07 24.85 -6.71
CA SER A 456 2.20 25.95 -7.12
C SER A 456 2.61 27.26 -6.44
N GLY A 457 1.80 28.30 -6.60
CA GLY A 457 2.14 29.65 -6.17
C GLY A 457 2.97 30.38 -7.22
N LYS A 458 3.12 31.70 -7.04
CA LYS A 458 3.82 32.55 -8.01
C LYS A 458 5.28 32.12 -8.24
N SER A 459 5.95 31.68 -7.18
CA SER A 459 7.36 31.24 -7.22
C SER A 459 7.52 29.71 -7.15
N CYS A 460 6.46 28.94 -7.41
CA CYS A 460 6.46 27.47 -7.33
C CYS A 460 6.94 26.93 -5.95
N THR A 461 6.67 27.64 -4.86
CA THR A 461 7.09 27.25 -3.50
C THR A 461 6.00 26.53 -2.69
N ASP A 462 4.76 26.64 -3.13
CA ASP A 462 3.59 26.17 -2.38
C ASP A 462 3.25 24.74 -2.78
N TYR A 463 2.97 23.89 -1.80
CA TYR A 463 2.57 22.52 -2.06
C TYR A 463 1.19 22.46 -2.75
N LYS A 464 1.11 21.72 -3.85
CA LYS A 464 -0.13 21.46 -4.58
C LYS A 464 -0.50 19.98 -4.47
N PRO A 465 -1.55 19.62 -3.72
CA PRO A 465 -2.01 18.24 -3.68
C PRO A 465 -2.49 17.80 -5.07
N SER A 466 -2.42 16.49 -5.35
CA SER A 466 -2.80 15.92 -6.64
C SER A 466 -4.03 15.02 -6.51
N PRO A 467 -5.22 15.48 -6.05
CA PRO A 467 -6.36 14.62 -5.76
C PRO A 467 -6.84 13.83 -6.99
N MET A 468 -7.49 12.70 -6.73
CA MET A 468 -8.18 11.94 -7.77
C MET A 468 -9.33 12.78 -8.36
N ASN A 469 -9.68 12.54 -9.63
CA ASN A 469 -10.83 13.18 -10.26
C ASN A 469 -12.10 12.94 -9.43
N SER A 470 -12.85 14.00 -9.12
CA SER A 470 -14.06 13.96 -8.29
C SER A 470 -15.13 13.01 -8.83
N SER A 471 -15.26 12.89 -10.15
CA SER A 471 -16.20 11.97 -10.80
C SER A 471 -15.79 10.51 -10.60
N LEU A 472 -14.48 10.22 -10.66
CA LEU A 472 -13.94 8.87 -10.43
C LEU A 472 -13.91 8.48 -8.95
N LYS A 473 -13.78 9.46 -8.05
CA LYS A 473 -13.70 9.27 -6.59
C LYS A 473 -14.91 8.49 -6.02
N LYS A 474 -16.06 8.52 -6.71
CA LYS A 474 -17.28 7.77 -6.34
C LYS A 474 -17.25 6.29 -6.72
N PHE A 475 -16.50 5.93 -7.76
CA PHE A 475 -16.45 4.56 -8.30
C PHE A 475 -15.24 3.77 -7.81
N TYR A 476 -14.23 4.47 -7.28
CA TYR A 476 -12.98 3.89 -6.84
C TYR A 476 -12.83 3.94 -5.32
N VAL A 477 -12.22 2.90 -4.77
CA VAL A 477 -11.87 2.85 -3.35
C VAL A 477 -10.50 3.48 -3.08
N SER A 478 -9.60 3.47 -4.07
CA SER A 478 -8.27 4.08 -4.05
C SER A 478 -7.97 4.79 -5.39
N ARG A 479 -6.75 5.28 -5.61
CA ARG A 479 -6.35 5.77 -6.95
C ARG A 479 -6.32 4.69 -8.03
N HIS A 480 -6.13 3.43 -7.65
CA HIS A 480 -5.77 2.35 -8.58
C HIS A 480 -6.73 1.17 -8.53
N ALA A 481 -7.63 1.13 -7.55
CA ALA A 481 -8.53 0.03 -7.29
C ALA A 481 -9.99 0.51 -7.18
N ARG A 482 -10.88 -0.29 -7.74
CA ARG A 482 -12.34 -0.17 -7.64
C ARG A 482 -12.95 -1.52 -7.28
N PRO A 483 -14.20 -1.58 -6.80
CA PRO A 483 -14.92 -2.85 -6.67
C PRO A 483 -14.95 -3.59 -8.01
N ILE A 484 -14.97 -4.93 -7.99
CA ILE A 484 -15.09 -5.71 -9.22
C ILE A 484 -16.40 -5.32 -9.92
N PRO A 485 -16.37 -4.90 -11.20
CA PRO A 485 -17.58 -4.59 -11.94
C PRO A 485 -18.55 -5.76 -12.01
N GLU A 486 -19.85 -5.48 -11.95
CA GLU A 486 -20.91 -6.51 -11.96
C GLU A 486 -20.88 -7.41 -13.19
N ALA A 487 -20.52 -6.87 -14.35
CA ALA A 487 -20.32 -7.66 -15.56
C ALA A 487 -19.21 -8.72 -15.40
N ILE A 488 -18.11 -8.35 -14.73
CA ILE A 488 -17.00 -9.26 -14.47
C ILE A 488 -17.38 -10.29 -13.38
N LEU A 489 -18.09 -9.87 -12.33
CA LEU A 489 -18.63 -10.77 -11.33
C LEU A 489 -19.56 -11.82 -11.96
N SER A 490 -20.42 -11.38 -12.89
CA SER A 490 -21.33 -12.27 -13.62
C SER A 490 -20.58 -13.27 -14.50
N GLU A 491 -19.52 -12.84 -15.20
CA GLU A 491 -18.63 -13.74 -15.95
C GLU A 491 -17.92 -14.77 -15.04
N MET A 492 -17.66 -14.41 -13.78
CA MET A 492 -17.10 -15.31 -12.76
C MET A 492 -18.14 -16.23 -12.11
N GLY A 493 -19.41 -16.17 -12.53
CA GLY A 493 -20.49 -16.99 -11.99
C GLY A 493 -21.09 -16.48 -10.68
N VAL A 494 -20.79 -15.24 -10.27
CA VAL A 494 -21.35 -14.61 -9.08
C VAL A 494 -22.75 -14.06 -9.40
N PHE A 495 -23.76 -14.52 -8.66
CA PHE A 495 -25.13 -14.01 -8.76
C PHE A 495 -25.24 -12.65 -8.07
N VAL A 496 -25.20 -11.57 -8.85
CA VAL A 496 -25.45 -10.22 -8.33
C VAL A 496 -26.97 -10.02 -8.24
N ASP A 497 -27.53 -10.12 -7.05
CA ASP A 497 -28.97 -9.97 -6.84
C ASP A 497 -29.42 -8.53 -7.16
N GLN A 498 -30.19 -8.36 -8.24
CA GLN A 498 -30.68 -7.05 -8.70
C GLN A 498 -31.78 -6.47 -7.80
N SER A 499 -32.30 -7.25 -6.84
CA SER A 499 -33.42 -6.88 -5.98
C SER A 499 -33.09 -5.79 -4.93
N MET A 500 -31.82 -5.62 -4.56
CA MET A 500 -31.39 -4.65 -3.53
C MET A 500 -31.24 -3.20 -4.03
N LYS A 501 -31.34 -2.95 -5.34
CA LYS A 501 -31.13 -1.60 -5.93
C LYS A 501 -32.39 -0.74 -6.03
N LYS A 502 -33.59 -1.28 -5.80
CA LYS A 502 -34.84 -0.49 -5.92
C LYS A 502 -35.18 0.39 -4.71
N HIS A 503 -34.41 0.34 -3.62
CA HIS A 503 -34.69 1.16 -2.41
C HIS A 503 -33.67 2.28 -2.10
N SER A 504 -32.75 2.61 -3.02
CA SER A 504 -31.80 3.73 -2.82
C SER A 504 -32.19 5.00 -3.59
N THR A 505 -33.49 5.24 -3.72
CA THR A 505 -34.01 6.55 -4.12
C THR A 505 -35.12 6.92 -3.15
N TYR A 506 -34.84 7.98 -2.39
CA TYR A 506 -35.69 8.68 -1.43
C TYR A 506 -35.79 8.15 0.01
N HIS A 507 -35.46 9.09 0.91
CA HIS A 507 -35.67 9.17 2.35
C HIS A 507 -34.64 8.57 3.33
N ARG A 508 -33.94 9.53 3.94
CA ARG A 508 -33.36 9.52 5.29
C ARG A 508 -34.44 9.16 6.32
N LYS A 509 -34.38 7.96 6.91
CA LYS A 509 -35.01 7.64 8.21
C LYS A 509 -34.21 6.54 8.93
N THR A 510 -34.04 6.78 10.23
CA THR A 510 -33.65 5.88 11.31
C THR A 510 -34.59 4.66 11.37
N GLU A 511 -34.06 3.45 11.53
CA GLU A 511 -34.67 2.21 12.11
C GLU A 511 -33.71 1.03 11.80
N ALA A 512 -33.22 0.18 12.71
CA ALA A 512 -33.88 -0.73 13.67
C ALA A 512 -34.68 -1.87 12.99
N GLY A 513 -34.21 -3.12 13.16
CA GLY A 513 -34.90 -4.38 12.79
C GLY A 513 -34.63 -4.85 11.35
N PHE A 514 -34.50 -6.13 11.00
CA PHE A 514 -34.95 -7.42 11.58
C PHE A 514 -33.91 -8.53 11.20
N LEU A 515 -33.44 -9.42 12.09
CA LEU A 515 -33.98 -10.76 12.50
C LEU A 515 -34.23 -11.69 11.29
N VAL A 516 -33.64 -12.90 11.16
CA VAL A 516 -33.27 -13.96 12.14
C VAL A 516 -31.90 -14.56 11.83
#